data_AF-A0A6G1SF94-F1
#
_entry.id   AF-A0A6G1SF94-F1
#
_cell.length_a   1.000
_cell.length_b   1.000
_cell.length_c   1.000
_cell.angle_alpha   90.00
_cell.angle_beta   90.00
_cell.angle_gamma   90.00
#
_symmetry.space_group_name_H-M   'P 1'
#
loop_
_entity.id
_entity.type
_entity.pdbx_description
1 polymer ?
#
loop_
_entity_poly.entity_id
_entity_poly.type
_entity_poly.pdbx_seq_one_letter_code
_entity_poly.pdbx_strand_id
1 'polypeptide(L)'
;LTDSTSFPYETIPYFPTPTVPGHMGRLVFGYLGDVPVMCMQGRFHYYEGYPLWKCAMPVRVMKLVGVTHLLASNAAGGLNDKYHVGDIMIIKDHINLLGFAGNNPLMGPNDERFGPRFPAIN
;
A
#
# COMPACT_ATOMS: atom_id res chain seq x y z
N LEU A 1 -6.39 -0.40 -16.98
CA LEU A 1 -6.09 -1.84 -17.14
C LEU A 1 -7.03 -2.37 -18.20
N THR A 2 -6.52 -3.18 -19.12
CA THR A 2 -7.33 -3.94 -20.08
C THR A 2 -7.76 -5.26 -19.45
N ASP A 3 -8.82 -5.88 -19.99
CA ASP A 3 -9.40 -7.15 -19.51
C ASP A 3 -9.53 -7.21 -17.98
N SER A 4 -10.22 -6.21 -17.43
CA SER A 4 -10.18 -5.96 -15.99
C SER A 4 -11.39 -6.51 -15.25
N THR A 5 -11.14 -7.18 -14.12
CA THR A 5 -12.16 -7.53 -13.13
C THR A 5 -11.97 -6.68 -11.88
N SER A 6 -13.06 -6.09 -11.37
CA SER A 6 -13.05 -5.12 -10.26
C SER A 6 -13.87 -5.62 -9.08
N PHE A 7 -13.30 -5.57 -7.87
CA PHE A 7 -13.95 -5.93 -6.62
C PHE A 7 -14.01 -4.71 -5.68
N PRO A 8 -15.19 -4.17 -5.35
CA PRO A 8 -15.32 -3.17 -4.29
C PRO A 8 -14.79 -3.73 -2.97
N TYR A 9 -14.04 -2.94 -2.19
CA TYR A 9 -13.45 -3.41 -0.94
C TYR A 9 -14.49 -3.91 0.06
N GLU A 10 -15.68 -3.31 0.08
CA GLU A 10 -16.80 -3.72 0.92
C GLU A 10 -17.28 -5.16 0.67
N THR A 11 -17.04 -5.70 -0.53
CA THR A 11 -17.38 -7.08 -0.89
C THR A 11 -16.27 -8.08 -0.58
N ILE A 12 -15.08 -7.60 -0.20
CA ILE A 12 -13.94 -8.44 0.12
C ILE A 12 -13.88 -8.61 1.65
N PRO A 13 -13.99 -9.85 2.18
CA PRO A 13 -13.98 -10.07 3.62
C PRO A 13 -12.78 -9.39 4.31
N TYR A 14 -13.07 -8.67 5.40
CA TYR A 14 -12.11 -8.00 6.27
C TYR A 14 -11.35 -6.80 5.66
N PHE A 15 -11.59 -6.44 4.39
CA PHE A 15 -11.01 -5.22 3.83
C PHE A 15 -11.62 -3.97 4.49
N PRO A 16 -10.80 -2.93 4.74
CA PRO A 16 -11.32 -1.62 5.16
C PRO A 16 -11.94 -0.86 3.98
N THR A 17 -12.73 0.18 4.31
CA THR A 17 -13.37 1.07 3.34
C THR A 17 -12.71 2.45 3.42
N PRO A 18 -12.17 3.01 2.33
CA PRO A 18 -11.53 4.31 2.37
C PRO A 18 -12.61 5.39 2.47
N THR A 19 -12.32 6.45 3.21
CA THR A 19 -13.22 7.60 3.40
C THR A 19 -12.67 8.87 2.73
N VAL A 20 -11.42 8.82 2.25
CA VAL A 20 -10.74 9.95 1.61
C VAL A 20 -11.28 10.21 0.19
N PRO A 21 -11.60 11.47 -0.16
CA PRO A 21 -12.00 11.83 -1.51
C PRO A 21 -10.96 11.41 -2.57
N GLY A 22 -11.43 10.88 -3.70
CA GLY A 22 -10.58 10.36 -4.77
C GLY A 22 -10.11 8.91 -4.58
N HIS A 23 -10.40 8.28 -3.43
CA HIS A 23 -10.15 6.86 -3.21
C HIS A 23 -11.38 6.04 -3.59
N MET A 24 -11.36 5.45 -4.79
CA MET A 24 -12.51 4.72 -5.35
C MET A 24 -12.94 3.49 -4.54
N GLY A 25 -12.04 2.90 -3.74
CA GLY A 25 -12.37 1.80 -2.85
C GLY A 25 -12.55 0.43 -3.53
N ARG A 26 -11.69 0.10 -4.50
CA ARG A 26 -11.77 -1.18 -5.22
C ARG A 26 -10.41 -1.81 -5.54
N LEU A 27 -10.41 -3.13 -5.63
CA LEU A 27 -9.29 -3.96 -6.04
C LEU A 27 -9.52 -4.40 -7.47
N VAL A 28 -8.60 -4.06 -8.37
CA VAL A 28 -8.76 -4.30 -9.81
C VAL A 28 -7.67 -5.24 -10.28
N PHE A 29 -8.07 -6.37 -10.85
CA PHE A 29 -7.21 -7.28 -11.57
C PHE A 29 -7.33 -6.99 -13.07
N GLY A 30 -6.25 -7.13 -13.83
CA GLY A 30 -6.28 -6.98 -15.28
C GLY A 30 -4.87 -6.84 -15.82
N TYR A 31 -4.74 -6.30 -17.02
CA TYR A 31 -3.45 -6.15 -17.69
C TYR A 31 -3.03 -4.68 -17.82
N LEU A 32 -1.73 -4.43 -17.61
CA LEU A 32 -1.04 -3.18 -17.94
C LEU A 32 -0.03 -3.49 -19.04
N GLY A 33 -0.36 -3.13 -20.29
CA GLY A 33 0.29 -3.76 -21.44
C GLY A 33 0.00 -5.26 -21.43
N ASP A 34 1.04 -6.08 -21.54
CA ASP A 34 0.93 -7.56 -21.47
C ASP A 34 1.19 -8.12 -20.06
N VAL A 35 1.39 -7.24 -19.06
CA VAL A 35 1.71 -7.67 -17.69
C VAL A 35 0.43 -7.77 -16.85
N PRO A 36 0.11 -8.95 -16.27
CA PRO A 36 -0.99 -9.08 -15.34
C PRO A 36 -0.67 -8.34 -14.03
N VAL A 37 -1.60 -7.52 -13.56
CA VAL A 37 -1.44 -6.70 -12.35
C VAL A 37 -2.66 -6.75 -11.46
N MET A 38 -2.42 -6.53 -10.17
CA MET A 38 -3.42 -6.30 -9.14
C MET A 38 -3.25 -4.87 -8.63
N CYS A 39 -4.26 -4.03 -8.80
CA CYS A 39 -4.22 -2.60 -8.53
C CYS A 39 -5.21 -2.21 -7.43
N MET A 40 -4.71 -1.56 -6.39
CA MET A 40 -5.55 -0.88 -5.40
C MET A 40 -5.94 0.51 -5.92
N GLN A 41 -7.21 0.70 -6.27
CA GLN A 41 -7.74 2.02 -6.61
C GLN A 41 -8.30 2.71 -5.36
N GLY A 42 -7.40 3.43 -4.70
CA GLY A 42 -7.58 3.92 -3.34
C GLY A 42 -6.77 3.06 -2.36
N ARG A 43 -6.15 3.70 -1.38
CA ARG A 43 -5.49 3.03 -0.25
C ARG A 43 -6.13 3.47 1.07
N PHE A 44 -5.63 2.91 2.16
CA PHE A 44 -6.05 3.23 3.51
C PHE A 44 -4.95 4.00 4.23
N HIS A 45 -5.34 4.97 5.03
CA HIS A 45 -4.43 5.84 5.74
C HIS A 45 -4.66 5.74 7.24
N TYR A 46 -3.57 5.89 7.97
CA TYR A 46 -3.59 5.88 9.43
C TYR A 46 -4.49 6.98 10.01
N TYR A 47 -4.52 8.16 9.38
CA TYR A 47 -5.35 9.29 9.82
C TYR A 47 -6.86 9.04 9.66
N GLU A 48 -7.28 8.02 8.90
CA GLU A 48 -8.69 7.60 8.83
C GLU A 48 -9.10 6.80 10.08
N GLY A 49 -8.18 6.57 11.02
CA GLY A 49 -8.40 5.83 12.27
C GLY A 49 -8.04 4.34 12.19
N TYR A 50 -7.51 3.88 11.07
CA TYR A 50 -7.08 2.49 10.91
C TYR A 50 -5.70 2.26 11.53
N PRO A 51 -5.48 1.15 12.26
CA PRO A 51 -4.13 0.79 12.68
C PRO A 51 -3.25 0.43 11.48
N LEU A 52 -1.93 0.65 11.58
CA LEU A 52 -1.01 0.48 10.44
C LEU A 52 -1.01 -0.93 9.85
N TRP A 53 -1.18 -1.97 10.68
CA TRP A 53 -1.30 -3.34 10.18
C TRP A 53 -2.51 -3.53 9.27
N LYS A 54 -3.61 -2.79 9.51
CA LYS A 54 -4.83 -2.85 8.69
C LYS A 54 -4.66 -2.06 7.39
N CYS A 55 -3.95 -0.93 7.44
CA CYS A 55 -3.56 -0.21 6.23
C CYS A 55 -2.65 -1.05 5.33
N ALA A 56 -1.70 -1.80 5.90
CA ALA A 56 -0.73 -2.62 5.18
C ALA A 56 -1.22 -4.05 4.85
N MET A 57 -2.34 -4.50 5.44
CA MET A 57 -2.89 -5.85 5.24
C MET A 57 -3.02 -6.27 3.75
N PRO A 58 -3.46 -5.40 2.81
CA PRO A 58 -3.55 -5.75 1.40
C PRO A 58 -2.23 -6.25 0.79
N VAL A 59 -1.08 -5.82 1.30
CA VAL A 59 0.24 -6.30 0.83
C VAL A 59 0.43 -7.78 1.14
N ARG A 60 -0.05 -8.25 2.30
CA ARG A 60 -0.03 -9.69 2.64
C ARG A 60 -0.99 -10.47 1.74
N VAL A 61 -2.15 -9.90 1.41
CA VAL A 61 -3.10 -10.51 0.46
C VAL A 61 -2.48 -10.62 -0.93
N MET A 62 -1.86 -9.56 -1.44
CA MET A 62 -1.13 -9.56 -2.72
C MET A 62 -0.07 -10.68 -2.74
N LYS A 63 0.72 -10.81 -1.67
CA LYS A 63 1.72 -11.89 -1.54
C LYS A 63 1.09 -13.28 -1.62
N LEU A 64 -0.03 -13.51 -0.93
CA LEU A 64 -0.75 -14.79 -0.95
C LEU A 64 -1.39 -15.10 -2.30
N VAL A 65 -1.79 -14.07 -3.06
CA VAL A 65 -2.28 -14.20 -4.45
C VAL A 65 -1.13 -14.51 -5.43
N GLY A 66 0.13 -14.32 -5.03
CA GLY A 66 1.30 -14.62 -5.85
C GLY A 66 2.04 -13.39 -6.39
N VAL A 67 1.68 -12.18 -5.95
CA VAL A 67 2.40 -10.95 -6.31
C VAL A 67 3.81 -10.99 -5.73
N THR A 68 4.81 -10.74 -6.57
CA THR A 68 6.23 -10.73 -6.20
C THR A 68 6.82 -9.31 -6.12
N HIS A 69 6.15 -8.32 -6.70
CA HIS A 69 6.61 -6.94 -6.77
C HIS A 69 5.50 -5.97 -6.35
N LEU A 70 5.84 -4.97 -5.55
CA LEU A 70 4.93 -3.91 -5.13
C LEU A 70 5.39 -2.57 -5.70
N LEU A 71 4.53 -1.91 -6.47
CA LEU A 71 4.70 -0.51 -6.85
C LEU A 71 3.77 0.33 -5.97
N ALA A 72 4.34 1.12 -5.07
CA ALA A 72 3.60 2.03 -4.20
C ALA A 72 3.71 3.46 -4.73
N SER A 73 2.59 4.10 -5.04
CA SER A 73 2.52 5.51 -5.42
C SER A 73 1.82 6.33 -4.34
N ASN A 74 2.19 7.60 -4.22
CA ASN A 74 1.54 8.58 -3.34
C ASN A 74 1.66 9.99 -3.90
N ALA A 75 0.88 10.91 -3.33
CA ALA A 75 1.07 12.34 -3.50
C ALA A 75 1.81 12.87 -2.26
N ALA A 76 2.75 13.79 -2.46
CA ALA A 76 3.56 14.38 -1.40
C ALA A 76 3.80 15.87 -1.69
N GLY A 77 4.01 16.64 -0.62
CA GLY A 77 4.55 17.99 -0.73
C GLY A 77 6.07 17.94 -0.94
N GLY A 78 6.57 18.65 -1.94
CA GLY A 78 8.01 18.77 -2.19
C GLY A 78 8.66 19.70 -1.16
N LEU A 79 9.61 19.18 -0.39
CA LEU A 79 10.45 19.98 0.53
C LEU A 79 11.77 20.42 -0.11
N ASN A 80 12.20 19.73 -1.17
CA ASN A 80 13.36 20.12 -1.96
C ASN A 80 12.95 21.30 -2.85
N ASP A 81 13.70 22.40 -2.75
CA ASP A 81 13.43 23.68 -3.44
C ASP A 81 13.55 23.60 -4.97
N LYS A 82 14.14 22.51 -5.48
CA LYS A 82 14.22 22.22 -6.92
C LYS A 82 13.00 21.50 -7.48
N TYR A 83 12.09 21.03 -6.64
CA TYR A 83 10.91 20.28 -7.09
C TYR A 83 9.76 21.22 -7.44
N HIS A 84 8.99 20.82 -8.45
CA HIS A 84 7.83 21.54 -8.93
C HIS A 84 6.58 20.66 -8.85
N VAL A 85 5.41 21.30 -8.86
CA VAL A 85 4.13 20.57 -8.92
C VAL A 85 4.07 19.75 -10.21
N GLY A 86 3.78 18.45 -10.06
CA GLY A 86 3.70 17.51 -11.18
C GLY A 86 4.97 16.68 -11.39
N ASP A 87 6.07 17.01 -10.71
CA ASP A 87 7.30 16.21 -10.77
C ASP A 87 7.08 14.80 -10.19
N ILE A 88 7.72 13.82 -10.81
CA ILE A 88 7.81 12.46 -10.30
C ILE A 88 9.12 12.31 -9.54
N MET A 89 9.03 12.09 -8.23
CA MET A 89 10.16 11.76 -7.38
C MET A 89 10.21 10.25 -7.12
N ILE A 90 11.33 9.62 -7.45
CA ILE A 90 11.60 8.23 -7.05
C ILE A 90 11.99 8.21 -5.57
N ILE A 91 11.25 7.46 -4.76
CA ILE A 91 11.59 7.24 -3.36
C ILE A 91 12.80 6.31 -3.31
N LYS A 92 13.97 6.89 -3.01
CA LYS A 92 15.19 6.12 -2.76
C LYS A 92 15.22 5.54 -1.35
N ASP A 93 14.71 6.30 -0.38
CA ASP A 93 14.69 5.93 1.04
C ASP A 93 13.56 6.70 1.78
N HIS A 94 13.31 6.39 3.04
CA HIS A 94 12.29 7.03 3.87
C HIS A 94 12.73 7.20 5.34
N ILE A 95 12.16 8.21 6.02
CA ILE A 95 12.28 8.37 7.47
C ILE A 95 10.93 7.97 8.11
N ASN A 96 10.93 6.90 8.90
CA ASN A 96 9.71 6.40 9.55
C ASN A 96 9.53 6.97 10.96
N LEU A 97 9.03 8.21 11.05
CA LEU A 97 8.77 8.89 12.33
C LEU A 97 7.77 8.13 13.23
N LEU A 98 6.73 7.52 12.65
CA LEU A 98 5.78 6.69 13.39
C LEU A 98 6.45 5.45 13.98
N GLY A 99 7.33 4.81 13.19
CA GLY A 99 8.11 3.66 13.62
C GLY A 99 9.04 3.97 14.79
N PHE A 100 9.68 5.14 14.82
CA PHE A 100 10.49 5.58 15.96
C PHE A 100 9.67 5.75 17.24
N ALA A 101 8.41 6.18 17.13
CA ALA A 101 7.47 6.25 18.25
C ALA A 101 6.83 4.88 18.60
N GLY A 102 7.30 3.79 18.00
CA GLY A 102 6.81 2.44 18.21
C GLY A 102 5.60 2.06 17.35
N ASN A 103 4.95 3.00 16.65
CA ASN A 103 3.81 2.68 15.80
C ASN A 103 4.29 2.10 14.46
N ASN A 104 4.33 0.77 14.37
CA ASN A 104 4.84 0.02 13.22
C ASN A 104 3.88 -1.12 12.83
N PRO A 105 3.64 -1.40 11.53
CA PRO A 105 2.75 -2.48 11.08
C PRO A 105 3.20 -3.90 11.48
N LEU A 106 4.47 -4.07 11.90
CA LEU A 106 5.04 -5.35 12.33
C LEU A 106 5.02 -5.53 13.87
N MET A 107 4.41 -4.60 14.62
CA MET A 107 4.22 -4.77 16.06
C MET A 107 3.36 -6.00 16.37
N GLY A 108 3.69 -6.71 17.44
CA GLY A 108 3.01 -7.93 17.89
C GLY A 108 3.81 -9.20 17.58
N PRO A 109 3.21 -10.40 17.73
CA PRO A 109 3.85 -11.68 17.37
C PRO A 109 4.25 -11.73 15.89
N ASN A 110 5.39 -12.36 15.59
CA ASN A 110 5.83 -12.59 14.22
C ASN A 110 5.29 -13.92 13.68
N ASP A 111 4.85 -13.91 12.42
CA ASP A 111 4.48 -15.10 11.69
C ASP A 111 5.55 -15.37 10.62
N GLU A 112 6.34 -16.42 10.83
CA GLU A 112 7.49 -16.75 10.00
C GLU A 112 7.13 -17.08 8.54
N ARG A 113 5.84 -17.37 8.26
CA ARG A 113 5.34 -17.57 6.90
C ARG A 113 5.45 -16.31 6.04
N PHE A 114 5.49 -15.12 6.65
CA PHE A 114 5.59 -13.84 5.93
C PHE A 114 7.01 -13.27 5.90
N GLY A 115 7.88 -13.64 6.85
CA GLY A 115 9.25 -13.14 6.90
C GLY A 115 9.92 -13.23 8.28
N PRO A 116 11.18 -12.78 8.37
CA PRO A 116 11.94 -12.82 9.61
C PRO A 116 11.39 -11.83 10.64
N ARG A 117 11.67 -12.10 11.92
CA ARG A 117 11.27 -11.21 13.03
C ARG A 117 11.85 -9.80 12.93
N PHE A 118 13.10 -9.71 12.46
CA PHE A 118 13.85 -8.46 12.36
C PHE A 118 14.30 -8.24 10.91
N PRO A 119 13.41 -7.75 10.03
CA PRO A 119 13.79 -7.44 8.67
C PRO A 119 14.71 -6.21 8.65
N ALA A 120 15.79 -6.30 7.90
CA ALA A 120 16.60 -5.14 7.58
C ALA A 120 15.85 -4.23 6.57
N ILE A 121 16.03 -2.92 6.70
CA ILE A 121 15.53 -1.90 5.78
C ILE A 121 16.78 -1.20 5.28
N ASN A 122 17.25 -1.59 4.10
CA ASN A 122 18.54 -1.18 3.53
C ASN A 122 18.41 -0.92 2.03
#